data_AF-A0AA37BHW0-F1
#
_entry.id   AF-A0AA37BHW0-F1
#
_cell.length_a   1.000
_cell.length_b   1.000
_cell.length_c   1.000
_cell.angle_alpha   90.00
_cell.angle_beta   90.00
_cell.angle_gamma   90.00
#
_symmetry.space_group_name_H-M   'P 1'
#
loop_
_entity.id
_entity.type
_entity.pdbx_description
1 polymer ?
#
loop_
_entity_poly.entity_id
_entity_poly.type
_entity_poly.pdbx_seq_one_letter_code
_entity_poly.pdbx_strand_id
1 'polypeptide(L)'
;MTAPARPPGAAPARSAGKSPEASTASPAAPEPALSAAAAPAPAARVIALLAGRGETVAVAESLTAGLIGAALTTPPGASAAFTGGVLSYATELKRRLLGVPSDLLEREGAVHPGVAAAMAAGVRELTGATYGLAATGVAGPDPQDGKPVGTVHLAVSGPAGRVWHRDLHLNGTREEIRRCTANEAVDLLRAALEPSPEEHSG
;
A
#
# COMPACT_ATOMS: atom_id res chain seq x y z
N MET A 1 -13.67 -73.67 15.42
CA MET A 1 -14.41 -73.22 16.62
C MET A 1 -15.26 -72.04 16.19
N THR A 2 -16.57 -72.22 16.19
CA THR A 2 -17.57 -71.31 15.61
C THR A 2 -18.58 -70.94 16.69
N ALA A 3 -19.15 -69.72 16.57
CA ALA A 3 -20.34 -69.14 17.22
C ALA A 3 -20.08 -68.15 18.39
N PRO A 4 -21.03 -67.23 18.71
CA PRO A 4 -22.28 -66.87 18.00
C PRO A 4 -22.50 -65.36 17.75
N ALA A 5 -23.50 -65.09 16.91
CA ALA A 5 -24.11 -63.80 16.60
C ALA A 5 -24.82 -63.14 17.79
N ARG A 6 -25.01 -61.82 17.71
CA ARG A 6 -25.74 -60.97 18.67
C ARG A 6 -27.06 -60.46 18.05
N PRO A 7 -28.17 -60.36 18.81
CA PRO A 7 -29.53 -60.19 18.27
C PRO A 7 -29.92 -58.72 17.99
N PRO A 8 -31.06 -58.47 17.30
CA PRO A 8 -31.50 -57.13 16.90
C PRO A 8 -32.29 -56.40 18.00
N GLY A 9 -32.17 -55.07 18.04
CA GLY A 9 -32.92 -54.18 18.93
C GLY A 9 -33.65 -53.10 18.13
N ALA A 10 -34.92 -52.89 18.49
CA ALA A 10 -35.97 -52.19 17.73
C ALA A 10 -35.90 -50.66 17.73
N ALA A 11 -36.56 -50.06 16.73
CA ALA A 11 -36.88 -48.63 16.60
C ALA A 11 -37.97 -48.18 17.61
N PRO A 12 -38.10 -46.86 17.90
CA PRO A 12 -39.00 -45.98 17.12
C PRO A 12 -38.43 -44.52 17.06
N ALA A 13 -39.02 -43.43 16.56
CA ALA A 13 -40.32 -43.06 16.01
C ALA A 13 -40.11 -41.85 15.05
N ARG A 14 -41.08 -41.60 14.16
CA ARG A 14 -41.16 -40.40 13.31
C ARG A 14 -41.51 -39.15 14.15
N SER A 15 -40.99 -37.99 13.76
CA SER A 15 -41.67 -36.70 13.97
C SER A 15 -41.42 -35.76 12.79
N ALA A 16 -42.50 -35.13 12.36
CA ALA A 16 -42.60 -34.19 11.27
C ALA A 16 -42.25 -32.76 11.73
N GLY A 17 -41.75 -31.94 10.81
CA GLY A 17 -41.59 -30.50 11.05
C GLY A 17 -40.96 -29.82 9.85
N LYS A 18 -41.81 -29.39 8.91
CA LYS A 18 -41.46 -28.61 7.72
C LYS A 18 -41.91 -27.17 7.99
N SER A 19 -41.05 -26.19 7.71
CA SER A 19 -41.35 -24.86 7.11
C SER A 19 -40.44 -23.74 7.64
N PRO A 20 -40.25 -22.66 6.84
CA PRO A 20 -39.02 -21.87 6.79
C PRO A 20 -39.15 -20.50 7.47
N GLU A 21 -38.07 -19.99 8.06
CA GLU A 21 -38.03 -18.59 8.49
C GLU A 21 -37.49 -17.72 7.35
N ALA A 22 -38.35 -16.80 6.93
CA ALA A 22 -38.11 -15.78 5.93
C ALA A 22 -37.01 -14.81 6.40
N SER A 23 -35.97 -14.66 5.58
CA SER A 23 -35.00 -13.58 5.71
C SER A 23 -35.60 -12.30 5.14
N THR A 24 -36.01 -11.40 6.00
CA THR A 24 -36.44 -10.05 5.63
C THR A 24 -35.22 -9.20 5.34
N ALA A 25 -34.93 -9.00 4.05
CA ALA A 25 -33.95 -8.02 3.60
C ALA A 25 -34.41 -6.60 3.99
N SER A 26 -33.59 -5.90 4.77
CA SER A 26 -33.78 -4.50 5.12
C SER A 26 -33.44 -3.60 3.91
N PRO A 27 -34.20 -2.54 3.62
CA PRO A 27 -33.97 -1.73 2.43
C PRO A 27 -32.67 -0.92 2.56
N ALA A 28 -31.85 -0.99 1.51
CA ALA A 28 -30.62 -0.23 1.38
C ALA A 28 -30.90 1.28 1.44
N ALA A 29 -30.15 1.99 2.27
CA ALA A 29 -30.12 3.44 2.31
C ALA A 29 -29.66 4.01 0.95
N PRO A 30 -30.13 5.19 0.54
CA PRO A 30 -29.81 5.75 -0.77
C PRO A 30 -28.32 6.07 -0.89
N GLU A 31 -27.70 5.63 -1.98
CA GLU A 31 -26.34 5.99 -2.39
C GLU A 31 -26.25 7.51 -2.62
N PRO A 32 -25.27 8.23 -2.05
CA PRO A 32 -25.15 9.66 -2.26
C PRO A 32 -24.74 9.96 -3.70
N ALA A 33 -25.49 10.87 -4.32
CA ALA A 33 -25.25 11.35 -5.68
C ALA A 33 -23.87 12.02 -5.82
N LEU A 34 -23.11 11.62 -6.85
CA LEU A 34 -21.84 12.26 -7.21
C LEU A 34 -22.07 13.72 -7.66
N SER A 35 -21.46 14.65 -6.93
CA SER A 35 -21.36 16.07 -7.29
C SER A 35 -20.21 16.31 -8.29
N ALA A 36 -20.37 17.32 -9.14
CA ALA A 36 -19.52 17.68 -10.26
C ALA A 36 -18.06 18.00 -9.88
N ALA A 37 -17.17 17.75 -10.85
CA ALA A 37 -15.72 17.61 -10.74
C ALA A 37 -15.00 18.75 -9.99
N ALA A 38 -14.72 18.52 -8.71
CA ALA A 38 -13.48 18.99 -8.12
C ALA A 38 -12.30 18.37 -8.88
N ALA A 39 -11.17 19.08 -8.99
CA ALA A 39 -9.94 18.49 -9.49
C ALA A 39 -9.71 17.14 -8.77
N PRO A 40 -9.38 16.05 -9.50
CA PRO A 40 -9.27 14.74 -8.89
C PRO A 40 -8.27 14.81 -7.73
N ALA A 41 -8.65 14.23 -6.58
CA ALA A 41 -7.75 14.08 -5.45
C ALA A 41 -6.39 13.53 -5.94
N PRO A 42 -5.24 13.90 -5.33
CA PRO A 42 -3.92 13.59 -5.88
C PRO A 42 -3.74 12.13 -6.34
N ALA A 43 -4.27 11.16 -5.57
CA ALA A 43 -4.25 9.75 -5.93
C ALA A 43 -5.05 9.42 -7.20
N ALA A 44 -6.26 9.98 -7.36
CA ALA A 44 -7.07 9.78 -8.55
C ALA A 44 -6.40 10.37 -9.79
N ARG A 45 -5.71 11.51 -9.65
CA ARG A 45 -4.92 12.10 -10.74
C ARG A 45 -3.75 11.20 -11.13
N VAL A 46 -3.01 10.67 -10.17
CA VAL A 46 -1.89 9.73 -10.39
C VAL A 46 -2.38 8.48 -11.13
N ILE A 47 -3.45 7.84 -10.65
CA ILE A 47 -4.02 6.64 -11.28
C ILE A 47 -4.45 6.93 -12.71
N ALA A 48 -5.13 8.05 -12.96
CA ALA A 48 -5.55 8.43 -14.30
C ALA A 48 -4.37 8.69 -15.25
N LEU A 49 -3.31 9.35 -14.78
CA LEU A 49 -2.10 9.61 -15.57
C LEU A 49 -1.38 8.31 -15.94
N LEU A 50 -1.17 7.42 -14.97
CA LEU A 50 -0.53 6.13 -15.20
C LEU A 50 -1.34 5.26 -16.15
N ALA A 51 -2.64 5.10 -15.89
CA ALA A 51 -3.53 4.30 -16.75
C ALA A 51 -3.59 4.86 -18.18
N GLY A 52 -3.65 6.19 -18.34
CA GLY A 52 -3.64 6.84 -19.65
C GLY A 52 -2.34 6.64 -20.44
N ARG A 53 -1.23 6.33 -19.76
CA ARG A 53 0.08 6.04 -20.35
C ARG A 53 0.37 4.53 -20.48
N GLY A 54 -0.51 3.67 -19.99
CA GLY A 54 -0.23 2.23 -19.87
C GLY A 54 0.93 1.93 -18.90
N GLU A 55 1.19 2.83 -17.96
CA GLU A 55 2.24 2.70 -16.95
C GLU A 55 1.64 2.22 -15.62
N THR A 56 2.48 1.63 -14.77
CA THR A 56 2.04 1.08 -13.48
C THR A 56 2.92 1.55 -12.32
N VAL A 57 2.40 1.41 -11.09
CA VAL A 57 3.11 1.71 -9.85
C VAL A 57 2.97 0.59 -8.83
N ALA A 58 4.04 0.34 -8.08
CA ALA A 58 4.04 -0.46 -6.86
C ALA A 58 4.62 0.30 -5.67
N VAL A 59 4.28 -0.12 -4.44
CA VAL A 59 4.66 0.61 -3.21
C VAL A 59 5.46 -0.23 -2.21
N ALA A 60 6.47 0.35 -1.59
CA ALA A 60 7.21 -0.19 -0.45
C ALA A 60 6.96 0.66 0.80
N GLU A 61 6.25 0.10 1.78
CA GLU A 61 5.82 0.85 2.95
C GLU A 61 6.46 0.33 4.24
N SER A 62 6.96 1.25 5.06
CA SER A 62 7.39 0.97 6.43
C SER A 62 6.43 1.66 7.42
N LEU A 63 6.72 2.91 7.84
CA LEU A 63 5.94 3.62 8.86
C LEU A 63 4.44 3.78 8.52
N THR A 64 4.09 3.86 7.24
CA THR A 64 2.72 4.06 6.76
C THR A 64 1.89 2.78 6.86
N ALA A 65 2.52 1.60 6.80
CA ALA A 65 1.87 0.29 6.98
C ALA A 65 0.60 0.08 6.13
N GLY A 66 0.63 0.48 4.85
CA GLY A 66 -0.44 0.23 3.88
C GLY A 66 -1.26 1.47 3.51
N LEU A 67 -1.02 2.62 4.14
CA LEU A 67 -1.78 3.83 3.86
C LEU A 67 -1.53 4.38 2.44
N ILE A 68 -0.33 4.19 1.88
CA ILE A 68 -0.04 4.64 0.51
C ILE A 68 -0.78 3.75 -0.49
N GLY A 69 -0.68 2.43 -0.33
CA GLY A 69 -1.43 1.47 -1.13
C GLY A 69 -2.93 1.75 -1.08
N ALA A 70 -3.50 1.92 0.13
CA ALA A 70 -4.91 2.25 0.33
C ALA A 70 -5.32 3.55 -0.39
N ALA A 71 -4.49 4.60 -0.30
CA ALA A 71 -4.75 5.87 -0.98
C ALA A 71 -4.76 5.70 -2.51
N LEU A 72 -3.83 4.94 -3.08
CA LEU A 72 -3.75 4.68 -4.52
C LEU A 72 -4.84 3.73 -5.04
N THR A 73 -5.38 2.86 -4.18
CA THR A 73 -6.47 1.93 -4.54
C THR A 73 -7.88 2.47 -4.25
N THR A 74 -8.00 3.61 -3.57
CA THR A 74 -9.29 4.25 -3.30
C THR A 74 -10.00 4.76 -4.57
N PRO A 75 -9.30 5.41 -5.53
CA PRO A 75 -9.92 5.85 -6.78
C PRO A 75 -10.44 4.67 -7.63
N PRO A 76 -11.61 4.81 -8.27
CA PRO A 76 -12.07 3.84 -9.27
C PRO A 76 -11.05 3.63 -10.39
N GLY A 77 -10.92 2.38 -10.85
CA GLY A 77 -9.99 2.03 -11.93
C GLY A 77 -8.53 1.86 -11.50
N ALA A 78 -8.22 1.92 -10.20
CA ALA A 78 -6.86 1.75 -9.68
C ALA A 78 -6.18 0.44 -10.14
N SER A 79 -6.93 -0.64 -10.37
CA SER A 79 -6.39 -1.91 -10.87
C SER A 79 -5.72 -1.82 -12.25
N ALA A 80 -5.99 -0.77 -13.03
CA ALA A 80 -5.33 -0.53 -14.31
C ALA A 80 -3.88 -0.02 -14.16
N ALA A 81 -3.53 0.54 -13.00
CA ALA A 81 -2.25 1.21 -12.77
C ALA A 81 -1.52 0.76 -11.50
N PHE A 82 -2.20 0.23 -10.50
CA PHE A 82 -1.60 -0.22 -9.24
C PHE A 82 -1.33 -1.72 -9.27
N THR A 83 -0.06 -2.12 -9.24
CA THR A 83 0.35 -3.53 -9.35
C THR A 83 0.38 -4.24 -8.00
N GLY A 84 0.61 -3.51 -6.90
CA GLY A 84 0.73 -4.09 -5.57
C GLY A 84 1.79 -3.39 -4.73
N GLY A 85 2.28 -4.07 -3.69
CA GLY A 85 3.30 -3.51 -2.83
C GLY A 85 3.81 -4.46 -1.77
N VAL A 86 4.81 -3.99 -1.02
CA VAL A 86 5.47 -4.70 0.07
C VAL A 86 5.42 -3.86 1.34
N LEU A 87 4.84 -4.41 2.39
CA LEU A 87 4.96 -3.87 3.74
C LEU A 87 6.25 -4.41 4.37
N SER A 88 7.29 -3.59 4.44
CA SER A 88 8.63 -3.95 4.90
C SER A 88 8.99 -3.24 6.20
N TYR A 89 8.15 -3.41 7.23
CA TYR A 89 8.29 -2.72 8.52
C TYR A 89 9.62 -3.08 9.21
N ALA A 90 9.95 -4.37 9.28
CA ALA A 90 11.23 -4.84 9.82
C ALA A 90 12.39 -4.56 8.86
N THR A 91 13.52 -4.10 9.38
CA THR A 91 14.75 -3.81 8.60
C THR A 91 15.17 -5.00 7.72
N GLU A 92 15.09 -6.22 8.25
CA GLU A 92 15.45 -7.43 7.50
C GLU A 92 14.55 -7.68 6.28
N LEU A 93 13.28 -7.26 6.32
CA LEU A 93 12.38 -7.37 5.16
C LEU A 93 12.76 -6.38 4.05
N LYS A 94 13.31 -5.21 4.39
CA LYS A 94 13.85 -4.26 3.40
C LYS A 94 14.99 -4.92 2.61
N ARG A 95 15.87 -5.64 3.30
CA ARG A 95 16.95 -6.41 2.67
C ARG A 95 16.42 -7.58 1.83
N ARG A 96 15.63 -8.46 2.44
CA ARG A 96 15.20 -9.73 1.82
C ARG A 96 14.25 -9.56 0.65
N LEU A 97 13.28 -8.66 0.77
CA LEU A 97 12.20 -8.51 -0.21
C LEU A 97 12.48 -7.40 -1.23
N LEU A 98 13.17 -6.34 -0.82
CA LEU A 98 13.40 -5.15 -1.63
C LEU A 98 14.86 -4.97 -2.05
N GLY A 99 15.74 -5.92 -1.74
CA GLY A 99 17.14 -5.89 -2.17
C GLY A 99 17.94 -4.72 -1.62
N VAL A 100 17.51 -4.08 -0.52
CA VAL A 100 18.26 -2.97 0.07
C VAL A 100 19.64 -3.48 0.52
N PRO A 101 20.75 -2.83 0.12
CA PRO A 101 22.10 -3.27 0.46
C PRO A 101 22.32 -3.37 1.98
N SER A 102 23.00 -4.43 2.41
CA SER A 102 23.18 -4.70 3.85
C SER A 102 24.13 -3.70 4.49
N ASP A 103 25.20 -3.35 3.77
CA ASP A 103 26.18 -2.33 4.16
C ASP A 103 25.54 -0.94 4.32
N LEU A 104 24.53 -0.62 3.50
CA LEU A 104 23.74 0.62 3.65
C LEU A 104 22.90 0.60 4.92
N LEU A 105 22.20 -0.50 5.19
CA LEU A 105 21.37 -0.64 6.40
C LEU A 105 22.21 -0.63 7.67
N GLU A 106 23.38 -1.26 7.66
CA GLU A 106 24.31 -1.29 8.80
C GLU A 106 24.91 0.08 9.09
N ARG A 107 25.28 0.84 8.04
CA ARG A 107 25.91 2.15 8.18
C ARG A 107 24.93 3.27 8.52
N GLU A 108 23.80 3.32 7.83
CA GLU A 108 22.87 4.47 7.88
C GLU A 108 21.59 4.19 8.67
N GLY A 109 21.29 2.92 8.94
CA GLY A 109 20.01 2.50 9.52
C GLY A 109 18.86 2.48 8.51
N ALA A 110 17.67 2.07 8.97
CA ALA A 110 16.50 1.91 8.10
C ALA A 110 15.84 3.24 7.68
N VAL A 111 16.17 4.35 8.36
CA VAL A 111 15.62 5.69 8.13
C VAL A 111 16.69 6.57 7.50
N HIS A 112 16.81 6.45 6.17
CA HIS A 112 17.82 7.16 5.37
C HIS A 112 17.33 7.34 3.92
N PRO A 113 17.66 8.44 3.22
CA PRO A 113 17.23 8.68 1.83
C PRO A 113 17.70 7.58 0.87
N GLY A 114 18.94 7.09 1.03
CA GLY A 114 19.45 5.97 0.23
C GLY A 114 18.66 4.67 0.42
N VAL A 115 18.12 4.43 1.63
CA VAL A 115 17.27 3.27 1.89
C VAL A 115 15.91 3.44 1.24
N ALA A 116 15.32 4.65 1.28
CA ALA A 116 14.09 4.95 0.56
C ALA A 116 14.26 4.71 -0.96
N ALA A 117 15.35 5.21 -1.54
CA ALA A 117 15.65 5.01 -2.97
C ALA A 117 15.82 3.52 -3.33
N ALA A 118 16.56 2.75 -2.52
CA ALA A 118 16.74 1.33 -2.72
C ALA A 118 15.43 0.55 -2.57
N MET A 119 14.58 0.91 -1.60
CA MET A 119 13.24 0.32 -1.44
C MET A 119 12.35 0.60 -2.65
N ALA A 120 12.40 1.82 -3.21
CA ALA A 120 11.61 2.21 -4.38
C ALA A 120 12.06 1.44 -5.64
N ALA A 121 13.37 1.33 -5.86
CA ALA A 121 13.92 0.52 -6.95
C ALA A 121 13.56 -0.96 -6.78
N GLY A 122 13.75 -1.50 -5.56
CA GLY A 122 13.48 -2.90 -5.25
C GLY A 122 12.03 -3.30 -5.46
N VAL A 123 11.05 -2.48 -5.06
CA VAL A 123 9.64 -2.82 -5.28
C VAL A 123 9.24 -2.72 -6.75
N ARG A 124 9.82 -1.76 -7.48
CA ARG A 124 9.64 -1.63 -8.92
C ARG A 124 10.13 -2.89 -9.64
N GLU A 125 11.33 -3.34 -9.32
CA GLU A 125 11.94 -4.55 -9.90
C GLU A 125 11.18 -5.82 -9.51
N LEU A 126 10.83 -5.97 -8.23
CA LEU A 126 10.10 -7.13 -7.71
C LEU A 126 8.74 -7.34 -8.41
N THR A 127 8.04 -6.24 -8.70
CA THR A 127 6.67 -6.28 -9.25
C THR A 127 6.64 -6.13 -10.77
N GLY A 128 7.74 -5.70 -11.39
CA GLY A 128 7.77 -5.32 -12.80
C GLY A 128 6.99 -4.04 -13.11
N ALA A 129 6.66 -3.24 -12.10
CA ALA A 129 5.95 -1.98 -12.30
C ALA A 129 6.80 -0.93 -13.05
N THR A 130 6.16 0.03 -13.71
CA THR A 130 6.90 1.15 -14.34
C THR A 130 7.58 2.03 -13.29
N TYR A 131 6.87 2.30 -12.19
CA TYR A 131 7.33 3.09 -11.05
C TYR A 131 7.30 2.29 -9.75
N GLY A 132 8.25 2.55 -8.87
CA GLY A 132 8.21 2.12 -7.46
C GLY A 132 8.20 3.34 -6.56
N LEU A 133 7.35 3.35 -5.55
CA LEU A 133 7.25 4.42 -4.54
C LEU A 133 7.55 3.83 -3.17
N ALA A 134 8.43 4.47 -2.40
CA ALA A 134 8.80 4.00 -1.07
C ALA A 134 8.72 5.07 0.00
N ALA A 135 8.41 4.63 1.23
CA ALA A 135 8.42 5.48 2.42
C ALA A 135 9.07 4.77 3.61
N THR A 136 10.05 5.42 4.23
CA THR A 136 10.67 5.03 5.50
C THR A 136 10.81 6.25 6.42
N GLY A 137 10.75 6.05 7.73
CA GLY A 137 10.72 7.16 8.69
C GLY A 137 10.31 6.77 10.10
N VAL A 138 10.31 7.76 10.99
CA VAL A 138 9.98 7.64 12.41
C VAL A 138 8.65 8.30 12.69
N ALA A 139 7.60 7.50 12.86
CA ALA A 139 6.27 8.03 13.22
C ALA A 139 6.12 8.34 14.72
N GLY A 140 7.08 7.96 15.57
CA GLY A 140 7.01 8.16 17.03
C GLY A 140 6.15 7.14 17.77
N PRO A 141 5.88 7.34 19.07
CA PRO A 141 6.14 8.58 19.83
C PRO A 141 7.60 8.80 20.22
N ASP A 142 8.44 7.76 20.13
CA ASP A 142 9.86 7.83 20.48
C ASP A 142 10.75 7.96 19.24
N PRO A 143 11.93 8.60 19.38
CA PRO A 143 12.99 8.54 18.36
C PRO A 143 13.41 7.10 18.05
N GLN A 144 13.96 6.86 16.86
CA GLN A 144 14.50 5.56 16.45
C GLN A 144 15.91 5.73 15.90
N ASP A 145 16.88 4.96 16.39
CA ASP A 145 18.27 4.96 15.91
C ASP A 145 18.89 6.37 15.83
N GLY A 146 18.58 7.22 16.81
CA GLY A 146 19.03 8.62 16.88
C GLY A 146 18.29 9.58 15.94
N LYS A 147 17.33 9.11 15.14
CA LYS A 147 16.48 9.96 14.28
C LYS A 147 15.26 10.46 15.07
N PRO A 148 14.97 11.77 15.06
CA PRO A 148 13.82 12.31 15.76
C PRO A 148 12.50 11.88 15.12
N VAL A 149 11.44 11.87 15.93
CA VAL A 149 10.06 11.71 15.46
C VAL A 149 9.77 12.71 14.35
N GLY A 150 9.06 12.27 13.32
CA GLY A 150 8.74 13.10 12.17
C GLY A 150 9.74 13.02 11.03
N THR A 151 10.92 12.42 11.24
CA THR A 151 11.89 12.20 10.16
C THR A 151 11.34 11.19 9.16
N VAL A 152 11.17 11.59 7.90
CA VAL A 152 10.60 10.75 6.84
C VAL A 152 11.38 10.96 5.55
N HIS A 153 11.64 9.85 4.85
CA HIS A 153 12.26 9.81 3.54
C HIS A 153 11.34 9.10 2.56
N LEU A 154 11.08 9.79 1.45
CA LEU A 154 10.26 9.31 0.35
C LEU A 154 11.12 9.19 -0.90
N ALA A 155 10.86 8.18 -1.72
CA ALA A 155 11.51 8.05 -3.01
C ALA A 155 10.57 7.45 -4.06
N VAL A 156 10.72 7.91 -5.30
CA VAL A 156 10.11 7.31 -6.49
C VAL A 156 11.24 6.86 -7.41
N SER A 157 11.24 5.59 -7.79
CA SER A 157 12.07 5.06 -8.88
C SER A 157 11.19 4.94 -10.11
N GLY A 158 11.60 5.54 -11.22
CA GLY A 158 10.90 5.46 -12.51
C GLY A 158 11.72 4.77 -13.60
N PRO A 159 11.26 4.87 -14.85
CA PRO A 159 11.96 4.34 -16.03
C PRO A 159 13.41 4.83 -16.14
N ALA A 160 14.25 4.02 -16.78
CA ALA A 160 15.68 4.29 -16.98
C ALA A 160 16.47 4.60 -15.69
N GLY A 161 15.97 4.18 -14.52
CA GLY A 161 16.64 4.39 -13.24
C GLY A 161 16.53 5.83 -12.71
N ARG A 162 15.65 6.67 -13.26
CA ARG A 162 15.41 8.01 -12.72
C ARG A 162 14.84 7.90 -11.30
N VAL A 163 15.41 8.68 -10.38
CA VAL A 163 14.99 8.70 -8.97
C VAL A 163 14.59 10.12 -8.57
N TRP A 164 13.41 10.23 -7.94
CA TRP A 164 12.98 11.42 -7.22
C TRP A 164 12.98 11.11 -5.74
N HIS A 165 13.37 12.08 -4.91
CA HIS A 165 13.36 11.93 -3.45
C HIS A 165 12.73 13.16 -2.80
N ARG A 166 12.19 12.96 -1.59
CA ARG A 166 11.71 14.04 -0.73
C ARG A 166 12.00 13.68 0.72
N ASP A 167 12.77 14.54 1.37
CA ASP A 167 13.07 14.45 2.80
C ASP A 167 12.14 15.38 3.57
N LEU A 168 11.57 14.87 4.66
CA LEU A 168 10.53 15.54 5.42
C LEU A 168 10.85 15.53 6.92
N HIS A 169 10.44 16.61 7.58
CA HIS A 169 10.37 16.69 9.03
C HIS A 169 8.95 17.09 9.44
N LEU A 170 8.17 16.09 9.84
CA LEU A 170 6.75 16.22 10.12
C LEU A 170 6.50 16.40 11.62
N ASN A 171 5.51 17.22 11.96
CA ASN A 171 5.08 17.41 13.35
C ASN A 171 3.70 16.79 13.57
N GLY A 172 3.44 16.39 14.82
CA GLY A 172 2.15 15.87 15.25
C GLY A 172 2.23 14.48 15.87
N THR A 173 1.06 13.88 16.06
CA THR A 173 0.90 12.53 16.57
C THR A 173 1.38 11.49 15.55
N ARG A 174 1.58 10.26 16.03
CA ARG A 174 1.94 9.11 15.17
C ARG A 174 0.98 8.93 13.99
N GLU A 175 -0.32 9.11 14.21
CA GLU A 175 -1.32 8.98 13.16
C GLU A 175 -1.23 10.11 12.13
N GLU A 176 -1.07 11.35 12.58
CA GLU A 176 -0.93 12.52 11.70
C GLU A 176 0.33 12.42 10.83
N ILE A 177 1.46 12.02 11.40
CA ILE A 177 2.71 11.80 10.66
C ILE A 177 2.51 10.73 9.59
N ARG A 178 1.87 9.60 9.92
CA ARG A 178 1.60 8.52 8.96
C ARG A 178 0.69 8.97 7.81
N ARG A 179 -0.38 9.71 8.12
CA ARG A 179 -1.31 10.23 7.10
C ARG A 179 -0.66 11.28 6.21
N CYS A 180 0.10 12.21 6.80
CA CYS A 180 0.85 13.22 6.05
C CYS A 180 1.90 12.56 5.15
N THR A 181 2.65 11.58 5.66
CA THR A 181 3.59 10.78 4.88
C THR A 181 2.92 10.15 3.65
N ALA A 182 1.73 9.56 3.81
CA ALA A 182 1.04 8.94 2.69
C ALA A 182 0.62 9.96 1.61
N ASN A 183 0.14 11.12 2.03
CA ASN A 183 -0.24 12.21 1.12
C ASN A 183 0.98 12.76 0.36
N GLU A 184 2.08 13.02 1.07
CA GLU A 184 3.34 13.50 0.48
C GLU A 184 3.95 12.50 -0.49
N ALA A 185 3.83 11.20 -0.21
CA ALA A 185 4.28 10.13 -1.10
C ALA A 185 3.51 10.11 -2.42
N VAL A 186 2.18 10.25 -2.34
CA VAL A 186 1.31 10.35 -3.54
C VAL A 186 1.62 11.63 -4.33
N ASP A 187 1.85 12.76 -3.64
CA ASP A 187 2.23 14.01 -4.31
C ASP A 187 3.60 13.93 -4.98
N LEU A 188 4.60 13.30 -4.35
CA LEU A 188 5.90 13.07 -4.98
C LEU A 188 5.76 12.27 -6.27
N LEU A 189 4.95 11.21 -6.28
CA LEU A 189 4.66 10.43 -7.48
C LEU A 189 3.93 11.27 -8.54
N ARG A 190 2.96 12.08 -8.15
CA ARG A 190 2.29 13.02 -9.06
C ARG A 190 3.29 13.95 -9.74
N ALA A 191 4.18 14.57 -8.96
CA ALA A 191 5.22 15.46 -9.46
C ALA A 191 6.22 14.74 -10.39
N ALA A 192 6.52 13.47 -10.13
CA ALA A 192 7.38 12.65 -11.00
C ALA A 192 6.73 12.32 -12.36
N LEU A 193 5.40 12.26 -12.42
CA LEU A 193 4.65 11.96 -13.64
C LEU A 193 4.37 13.20 -14.49
N GLU A 194 4.31 14.38 -13.87
CA GLU A 194 4.06 15.62 -14.57
C GLU A 194 5.35 16.15 -15.24
N PRO A 195 5.25 16.69 -16.47
CA PRO A 195 6.42 17.20 -17.18
C PRO A 195 7.05 18.34 -16.39
N SER A 196 8.38 18.34 -16.28
CA SER A 196 9.10 19.52 -15.80
C SER A 196 8.92 20.66 -16.82
N PRO A 197 8.72 21.91 -16.38
CA PRO A 197 8.51 23.05 -17.28
C PRO A 197 9.65 23.34 -18.29
N GLU A 198 10.76 22.59 -18.26
CA GLU A 198 11.93 22.81 -19.12
C GLU A 198 11.97 21.95 -20.40
N GLU A 199 11.04 21.02 -20.65
CA GLU A 199 11.07 20.16 -21.86
C GLU A 199 10.35 20.75 -23.10
N HIS A 200 10.09 22.07 -23.13
CA HIS A 200 9.55 22.78 -24.30
C HIS A 200 10.57 23.73 -24.97
N SER A 201 11.87 23.47 -24.86
CA SER A 201 12.87 24.16 -25.69
C SER A 201 13.90 23.16 -26.23
N GLY A 202 13.84 22.91 -27.54
CA GLY A 202 14.78 22.06 -28.28
C GLY A 202 14.20 21.55 -29.58
#